data_AF-A0A7Y2AHF5-F1
#
_entry.id   AF-A0A7Y2AHF5-F1
#
_cell.length_a   1.000
_cell.length_b   1.000
_cell.length_c   1.000
_cell.angle_alpha   90.00
_cell.angle_beta   90.00
_cell.angle_gamma   90.00
#
_symmetry.space_group_name_H-M   'P 1'
#
loop_
_entity.id
_entity.type
_entity.pdbx_description
1 polymer ?
#
loop_
_entity_poly.entity_id
_entity_poly.type
_entity_poly.pdbx_seq_one_letter_code
_entity_poly.pdbx_strand_id
1 'polypeptide(L)'
;FDIVAPICLLIVCALIRGSRPFLPEILLLEQCPLRDSDPRVITAKRRAKSLHSPMNSELSGRFLSVSFILFWMFASTLYTMVWVRGIATGYWDWGLVMLLGLFPAAMWVVAGISVLIRLLNYLDTRIRLEGWEVELSVRAEAMRQFGEEAGLSGPRRDPPKPATTPDSQETVAAMAAAASVGQPATATADATAMGDAP
;
A
#
# COMPACT_ATOMS: atom_id res chain seq x y z
N PHE A 1 -17.86 -34.35 14.62
CA PHE A 1 -17.63 -33.15 15.46
C PHE A 1 -16.18 -33.06 15.95
N ASP A 2 -15.47 -34.18 16.07
CA ASP A 2 -14.11 -34.27 16.62
C ASP A 2 -13.01 -33.55 15.83
N ILE A 3 -13.19 -33.30 14.54
CA ILE A 3 -12.23 -32.57 13.70
C ILE A 3 -12.56 -31.07 13.62
N VAL A 4 -13.85 -30.72 13.66
CA VAL A 4 -14.32 -29.33 13.51
C VAL A 4 -14.02 -28.52 14.77
N ALA A 5 -14.23 -29.10 15.95
CA ALA A 5 -13.94 -28.45 17.22
C ALA A 5 -12.47 -28.02 17.39
N PRO A 6 -11.45 -28.86 17.15
CA PRO A 6 -10.05 -28.45 17.27
C PRO A 6 -9.63 -27.45 16.20
N ILE A 7 -10.18 -27.51 14.98
CA ILE A 7 -9.91 -26.52 13.93
C ILE A 7 -10.49 -25.15 14.32
N CYS A 8 -11.75 -25.10 14.77
CA CYS A 8 -12.35 -23.87 15.26
C CYS A 8 -11.59 -23.30 16.46
N LEU A 9 -11.16 -24.15 17.39
CA LEU A 9 -10.37 -23.73 18.55
C LEU A 9 -8.99 -23.19 18.13
N LEU A 10 -8.32 -23.82 17.15
CA LEU A 10 -7.06 -23.31 16.59
C LEU A 10 -7.25 -21.95 15.91
N ILE A 11 -8.31 -21.78 15.14
CA ILE A 11 -8.63 -20.50 14.50
C ILE A 11 -8.90 -19.43 15.56
N VAL A 12 -9.70 -19.73 16.57
CA VAL A 12 -10.01 -18.79 17.67
C VAL A 12 -8.74 -18.46 18.46
N CYS A 13 -7.90 -19.43 18.80
CA CYS A 13 -6.61 -19.19 19.45
C CYS A 13 -5.66 -18.38 18.57
N ALA A 14 -5.62 -18.63 17.26
CA ALA A 14 -4.81 -17.86 16.31
C ALA A 14 -5.30 -16.41 16.21
N LEU A 15 -6.61 -16.18 16.22
CA LEU A 15 -7.21 -14.84 16.24
C LEU A 15 -6.94 -14.11 17.56
N ILE A 16 -7.11 -14.78 18.70
CA ILE A 16 -6.79 -14.22 20.03
C ILE A 16 -5.30 -13.87 20.12
N ARG A 17 -4.42 -14.77 19.68
CA ARG A 17 -2.96 -14.50 19.64
C ARG A 17 -2.61 -13.40 18.65
N GLY A 18 -3.30 -13.35 17.51
CA GLY A 18 -3.11 -12.34 16.49
C GLY A 18 -3.61 -10.95 16.89
N SER A 19 -4.54 -10.87 17.84
CA SER A 19 -5.03 -9.61 18.40
C SER A 19 -4.10 -8.97 19.45
N ARG A 20 -2.97 -9.61 19.79
CA ARG A 20 -1.92 -9.04 20.67
C ARG A 20 -0.52 -9.07 20.06
N PRO A 21 -0.32 -8.58 18.83
CA PRO A 21 0.94 -8.79 18.12
C PRO A 21 2.03 -7.79 18.55
N PHE A 22 1.70 -6.59 19.04
CA PHE A 22 2.66 -5.48 19.22
C PHE A 22 3.14 -5.26 20.66
N LEU A 23 2.75 -6.15 21.59
CA LEU A 23 3.08 -6.04 23.01
C LEU A 23 4.60 -6.16 23.28
N PRO A 24 5.32 -7.10 22.64
CA PRO A 24 6.78 -7.18 22.76
C PRO A 24 7.48 -5.93 22.23
N GLU A 25 7.01 -5.36 21.12
CA GLU A 25 7.65 -4.24 20.43
C GLU A 25 7.44 -2.91 21.16
N ILE A 26 6.24 -2.65 21.69
CA ILE A 26 5.96 -1.48 22.55
C ILE A 26 6.84 -1.54 23.82
N LEU A 27 7.05 -2.73 24.38
CA LEU A 27 7.88 -2.90 25.56
C LEU A 27 9.36 -2.65 25.26
N LEU A 28 9.83 -3.10 24.09
CA LEU A 28 11.24 -3.08 23.72
C LEU A 28 11.69 -1.70 23.19
N LEU A 29 10.86 -1.03 22.39
CA LEU A 29 11.21 0.23 21.72
C LEU A 29 10.71 1.48 22.44
N GLU A 30 9.54 1.42 23.07
CA GLU A 30 8.94 2.59 23.75
C GLU A 30 9.15 2.57 25.27
N GLN A 31 9.72 1.47 25.80
CA GLN A 31 10.02 1.27 27.22
C GLN A 31 8.86 1.68 28.14
N CYS A 32 7.62 1.54 27.67
CA CYS A 32 6.44 1.95 28.42
C CYS A 32 6.26 1.05 29.64
N PRO A 33 6.03 1.59 30.85
CA PRO A 33 5.81 0.78 32.03
C PRO A 33 4.56 -0.10 31.85
N LEU A 34 4.68 -1.40 32.14
CA LEU A 34 3.59 -2.39 32.03
C LEU A 34 2.44 -2.09 33.00
N ARG A 35 2.77 -1.50 34.15
CA ARG A 35 1.85 -1.15 35.23
C ARG A 35 2.50 -0.03 36.03
N ASP A 36 1.85 1.12 36.08
CA ASP A 36 2.25 2.26 36.89
C ASP A 36 1.05 2.71 37.73
N SER A 37 1.30 3.27 38.92
CA SER A 37 0.25 3.75 39.81
C SER A 37 -0.12 5.21 39.56
N ASP A 38 0.73 5.96 38.83
CA ASP A 38 0.44 7.35 38.49
C ASP A 38 -0.53 7.44 37.29
N PRO A 39 -1.72 8.07 37.46
CA PRO A 39 -2.71 8.25 36.39
C PRO A 39 -2.24 9.16 35.24
N ARG A 40 -1.12 9.89 35.39
CA ARG A 40 -0.56 10.77 34.35
C ARG A 40 0.38 10.02 33.39
N VAL A 41 0.82 8.82 33.72
CA VAL A 41 1.73 8.02 32.89
C VAL A 41 0.93 7.11 31.96
N ILE A 42 1.17 7.21 30.66
CA ILE A 42 0.52 6.36 29.66
C ILE A 42 1.08 4.95 29.78
N THR A 43 0.29 4.04 30.34
CA THR A 43 0.64 2.63 30.50
C THR A 43 0.61 1.91 29.14
N ALA A 44 1.48 0.90 28.96
CA ALA A 44 1.59 0.14 27.70
C ALA A 44 0.24 -0.42 27.20
N LYS A 45 -0.64 -0.85 28.12
CA LYS A 45 -2.00 -1.33 27.79
C LYS A 45 -2.94 -0.24 27.28
N ARG A 46 -2.83 0.99 27.82
CA ARG A 46 -3.67 2.12 27.42
C ARG A 46 -3.24 2.65 26.05
N ARG A 47 -1.93 2.68 25.78
CA ARG A 47 -1.34 2.99 24.46
C ARG A 47 -1.70 1.95 23.41
N ALA A 48 -1.57 0.66 23.73
CA ALA A 48 -2.00 -0.41 22.84
C ALA A 48 -3.50 -0.30 22.51
N LYS A 49 -4.36 -0.03 23.49
CA LYS A 49 -5.81 0.11 23.25
C LYS A 49 -6.17 1.31 22.39
N SER A 50 -5.49 2.46 22.53
CA SER A 50 -5.75 3.62 21.65
C SER A 50 -5.24 3.38 20.23
N LEU A 51 -4.14 2.64 20.07
CA LEU A 51 -3.58 2.29 18.75
C LEU A 51 -4.43 1.23 18.02
N HIS A 52 -5.07 0.31 18.76
CA HIS A 52 -5.89 -0.77 18.19
C HIS A 52 -7.34 -0.34 17.87
N SER A 53 -7.89 0.66 18.54
CA SER A 53 -9.32 1.03 18.40
C SER A 53 -9.77 1.46 16.99
N PRO A 54 -8.99 2.23 16.19
CA PRO A 54 -9.41 2.63 14.85
C PRO A 54 -9.07 1.61 13.73
N MET A 55 -8.21 0.62 14.00
CA MET A 55 -7.61 -0.24 12.95
C MET A 55 -7.87 -1.75 13.09
N ASN A 56 -8.77 -2.17 13.98
CA ASN A 56 -9.02 -3.60 14.23
C ASN A 56 -9.42 -4.42 12.98
N SER A 57 -10.17 -3.84 12.04
CA SER A 57 -10.57 -4.54 10.80
C SER A 57 -9.40 -4.70 9.81
N GLU A 58 -8.58 -3.67 9.65
CA GLU A 58 -7.36 -3.72 8.83
C GLU A 58 -6.37 -4.73 9.41
N LEU A 59 -6.22 -4.73 10.74
CA LEU A 59 -5.31 -5.64 11.43
C LEU A 59 -5.69 -7.11 11.21
N SER A 60 -6.99 -7.42 11.28
CA SER A 60 -7.49 -8.77 11.03
C SER A 60 -7.25 -9.22 9.59
N GLY A 61 -7.44 -8.33 8.62
CA GLY A 61 -7.15 -8.60 7.21
C GLY A 61 -5.67 -8.90 6.95
N ARG A 62 -4.79 -8.09 7.57
CA ARG A 62 -3.33 -8.29 7.52
C ARG A 62 -2.91 -9.58 8.21
N PHE A 63 -3.55 -9.95 9.32
CA PHE A 63 -3.28 -11.21 9.99
C PHE A 63 -3.64 -12.42 9.13
N LEU A 64 -4.79 -12.37 8.45
CA LEU A 64 -5.24 -13.45 7.58
C LEU A 64 -4.32 -13.61 6.37
N SER A 65 -3.96 -12.50 5.70
CA SER A 65 -3.06 -12.54 4.55
C SER A 65 -1.67 -13.03 4.92
N VAL A 66 -1.08 -12.54 6.03
CA VAL A 66 0.21 -12.99 6.53
C VAL A 66 0.15 -14.46 6.93
N SER A 67 -0.90 -14.92 7.60
CA SER A 67 -1.06 -16.33 7.97
C SER A 67 -1.12 -17.24 6.74
N PHE A 68 -1.84 -16.82 5.70
CA PHE A 68 -1.92 -17.55 4.44
C PHE A 68 -0.56 -17.65 3.73
N ILE A 69 0.17 -16.54 3.65
CA ILE A 69 1.52 -16.50 3.08
C ILE A 69 2.48 -17.39 3.86
N LEU A 70 2.48 -17.29 5.20
CA LEU A 70 3.33 -18.11 6.07
C LEU A 70 3.01 -19.60 5.94
N PHE A 71 1.74 -19.96 5.80
CA PHE A 71 1.33 -21.35 5.58
C PHE A 71 1.87 -21.89 4.24
N TRP A 72 1.71 -21.12 3.16
CA TRP A 72 2.22 -21.54 1.85
C TRP A 72 3.75 -21.63 1.83
N MET A 73 4.42 -20.66 2.49
CA MET A 73 5.87 -20.66 2.63
C MET A 73 6.36 -21.84 3.47
N PHE A 74 5.63 -22.23 4.51
CA PHE A 74 5.90 -23.45 5.28
C PHE A 74 5.77 -24.70 4.41
N ALA A 75 4.66 -24.85 3.70
CA ALA A 75 4.43 -25.99 2.81
C ALA A 75 5.53 -26.09 1.75
N SER A 76 5.90 -24.96 1.12
CA SER A 76 6.98 -24.90 0.14
C SER A 76 8.34 -25.27 0.75
N THR A 77 8.71 -24.70 1.91
CA THR A 77 9.98 -24.99 2.59
C THR A 77 10.08 -26.46 3.00
N LEU A 78 8.99 -27.00 3.58
CA LEU A 78 8.92 -28.39 3.98
C LEU A 78 9.04 -29.32 2.77
N TYR A 79 8.32 -29.02 1.69
CA TYR A 79 8.38 -29.80 0.46
C TYR A 79 9.78 -29.80 -0.14
N THR A 80 10.46 -28.65 -0.20
CA THR A 80 11.85 -28.55 -0.67
C THR A 80 12.78 -29.40 0.19
N MET A 81 12.67 -29.36 1.52
CA MET A 81 13.50 -30.19 2.41
C MET A 81 13.25 -31.69 2.22
N VAL A 82 11.98 -32.11 2.08
CA VAL A 82 11.60 -33.50 1.80
C VAL A 82 12.19 -33.96 0.48
N TRP A 83 12.06 -33.14 -0.56
CA TRP A 83 12.53 -33.47 -1.90
C TRP A 83 14.05 -33.58 -1.95
N VAL A 84 14.78 -32.65 -1.31
CA VAL A 84 16.24 -32.71 -1.18
C VAL A 84 16.68 -33.98 -0.45
N ARG A 85 16.00 -34.35 0.64
CA ARG A 85 16.27 -35.62 1.35
C ARG A 85 15.98 -36.83 0.46
N GLY A 86 14.86 -36.82 -0.25
CA GLY A 86 14.43 -37.91 -1.13
C GLY A 86 15.45 -38.20 -2.23
N ILE A 87 16.05 -37.15 -2.81
CA ILE A 87 17.13 -37.29 -3.79
C ILE A 87 18.45 -37.69 -3.16
N ALA A 88 18.83 -37.09 -2.03
CA ALA A 88 20.12 -37.35 -1.41
C ALA A 88 20.23 -38.76 -0.79
N THR A 89 19.12 -39.31 -0.30
CA THR A 89 19.11 -40.58 0.46
C THR A 89 18.29 -41.69 -0.19
N GLY A 90 17.43 -41.38 -1.16
CA GLY A 90 16.53 -42.35 -1.80
C GLY A 90 15.31 -42.77 -0.96
N TYR A 91 15.24 -42.33 0.32
CA TYR A 91 14.15 -42.69 1.23
C TYR A 91 13.06 -41.62 1.25
N TRP A 92 11.86 -41.99 0.80
CA TRP A 92 10.66 -41.13 0.77
C TRP A 92 9.73 -41.34 1.97
N ASP A 93 10.23 -41.97 3.03
CA ASP A 93 9.43 -42.35 4.19
C ASP A 93 9.26 -41.20 5.20
N TRP A 94 8.08 -41.14 5.82
CA TRP A 94 7.69 -40.25 6.92
C TRP A 94 8.23 -40.76 8.27
N GLY A 95 9.50 -41.17 8.29
CA GLY A 95 10.17 -41.68 9.48
C GLY A 95 10.60 -40.60 10.49
N LEU A 96 11.31 -41.02 11.54
CA LEU A 96 11.74 -40.16 12.65
C LEU A 96 12.51 -38.91 12.20
N VAL A 97 13.39 -39.02 11.20
CA VAL A 97 14.19 -37.89 10.69
C VAL A 97 13.29 -36.79 10.11
N MET A 98 12.18 -37.16 9.48
CA MET A 98 11.20 -36.20 8.97
C MET A 98 10.53 -35.45 10.13
N LEU A 99 10.07 -36.19 11.14
CA LEU A 99 9.24 -35.67 12.22
C LEU A 99 10.05 -34.87 13.26
N LEU A 100 11.25 -35.33 13.61
CA LEU A 100 12.13 -34.70 14.61
C LEU A 100 13.15 -33.73 14.02
N GLY A 101 13.47 -33.83 12.72
CA GLY A 101 14.49 -33.02 12.07
C GLY A 101 13.89 -32.01 11.10
N LEU A 102 13.37 -32.49 9.97
CA LEU A 102 12.96 -31.63 8.85
C LEU A 102 11.73 -30.78 9.20
N PHE A 103 10.73 -31.37 9.86
CA PHE A 103 9.52 -30.66 10.25
C PHE A 103 9.81 -29.48 11.20
N PRO A 104 10.52 -29.66 12.33
CA PRO A 104 10.88 -28.53 13.17
C PRO A 104 11.82 -27.56 12.44
N ALA A 105 12.78 -28.02 11.64
CA ALA A 105 13.64 -27.12 10.88
C ALA A 105 12.84 -26.18 9.95
N ALA A 106 11.88 -26.71 9.19
CA ALA A 106 10.99 -25.91 8.35
C ALA A 106 10.14 -24.93 9.19
N MET A 107 9.61 -25.39 10.33
CA MET A 107 8.87 -24.52 11.26
C MET A 107 9.73 -23.37 11.80
N TRP A 108 11.02 -23.61 12.10
CA TRP A 108 11.94 -22.59 12.60
C TRP A 108 12.25 -21.52 11.56
N VAL A 109 12.45 -21.91 10.30
CA VAL A 109 12.66 -20.96 9.18
C VAL A 109 11.46 -20.02 9.05
N VAL A 110 10.26 -20.59 9.02
CA VAL A 110 9.01 -19.82 8.90
C VAL A 110 8.77 -18.97 10.14
N ALA A 111 9.08 -19.49 11.34
CA ALA A 111 8.97 -18.73 12.57
C ALA A 111 9.89 -17.50 12.57
N GLY A 112 11.14 -17.64 12.11
CA GLY A 112 12.07 -16.52 11.97
C GLY A 112 11.53 -15.43 11.05
N ILE A 113 11.03 -15.81 9.88
CA ILE A 113 10.42 -14.86 8.93
C ILE A 113 9.15 -14.23 9.51
N SER A 114 8.33 -14.98 10.25
CA SER A 114 7.12 -14.44 10.89
C SER A 114 7.44 -13.32 11.89
N VAL A 115 8.59 -13.37 12.56
CA VAL A 115 9.06 -12.31 13.47
C VAL A 115 9.40 -11.05 12.68
N LEU A 116 10.09 -11.18 11.54
CA LEU A 116 10.42 -10.03 10.68
C LEU A 116 9.17 -9.35 10.12
N ILE A 117 8.20 -10.13 9.63
CA ILE A 117 6.94 -9.59 9.11
C ILE A 117 6.19 -8.83 10.22
N ARG A 118 6.19 -9.35 11.45
CA ARG A 118 5.58 -8.68 12.60
C ARG A 118 6.26 -7.35 12.91
N LEU A 119 7.60 -7.33 12.93
CA LEU A 119 8.37 -6.10 13.15
C LEU A 119 8.06 -5.04 12.08
N LEU A 120 8.00 -5.46 10.82
CA LEU A 120 7.74 -4.55 9.70
C LEU A 120 6.31 -3.99 9.75
N ASN A 121 5.32 -4.84 10.04
CA ASN A 121 3.95 -4.41 10.24
C ASN A 121 3.81 -3.41 11.40
N TYR A 122 4.54 -3.61 12.49
CA TYR A 122 4.58 -2.65 13.60
C TYR A 122 5.10 -1.28 13.14
N LEU A 123 6.23 -1.26 12.42
CA LEU A 123 6.84 -0.03 11.92
C LEU A 123 5.91 0.71 10.95
N ASP A 124 5.27 -0.01 10.02
CA ASP A 124 4.28 0.55 9.10
C ASP A 124 3.10 1.20 9.84
N THR A 125 2.53 0.50 10.84
CA THR A 125 1.43 1.08 11.64
C THR A 125 1.87 2.32 12.41
N ARG A 126 3.12 2.36 12.89
CA ARG A 126 3.67 3.52 13.59
C ARG A 126 3.84 4.73 12.67
N ILE A 127 4.39 4.54 11.46
CA ILE A 127 4.55 5.64 10.48
C ILE A 127 3.19 6.20 10.08
N ARG A 128 2.19 5.33 9.88
CA ARG A 128 0.86 5.76 9.47
C ARG A 128 0.16 6.56 10.58
N LEU A 129 0.13 6.02 11.79
CA LEU A 129 -0.62 6.60 12.92
C LEU A 129 0.09 7.74 13.65
N GLU A 130 1.43 7.72 13.73
CA GLU A 130 2.20 8.75 14.45
C GLU A 130 2.90 9.74 13.49
N GLY A 131 3.18 9.34 12.25
CA GLY A 131 3.89 10.18 11.28
C GLY A 131 2.95 10.95 10.35
N TRP A 132 2.29 10.24 9.44
CA TRP A 132 1.61 10.86 8.30
C TRP A 132 0.20 11.37 8.61
N GLU A 133 -0.62 10.59 9.34
CA GLU A 133 -2.01 11.01 9.63
C GLU A 133 -2.06 12.18 10.61
N VAL A 134 -1.09 12.27 11.52
CA VAL A 134 -0.96 13.41 12.45
C VAL A 134 -0.55 14.66 11.68
N GLU A 135 0.48 14.58 10.82
CA GLU A 135 0.90 15.73 10.02
C GLU A 135 -0.23 16.22 9.08
N LEU A 136 -0.94 15.29 8.43
CA LEU A 136 -2.05 15.64 7.54
C LEU A 136 -3.26 16.20 8.28
N SER A 137 -3.63 15.65 9.44
CA SER A 137 -4.73 16.19 10.24
C SER A 137 -4.40 17.56 10.84
N VAL A 138 -3.16 17.77 11.31
CA VAL A 138 -2.70 19.09 11.78
C VAL A 138 -2.67 20.09 10.64
N ARG A 139 -2.20 19.71 9.44
CA ARG A 139 -2.23 20.58 8.27
C ARG A 139 -3.67 20.91 7.84
N ALA A 140 -4.57 19.93 7.87
CA ALA A 140 -5.98 20.15 7.55
C ALA A 140 -6.69 21.04 8.58
N GLU A 141 -6.38 20.88 9.87
CA GLU A 141 -6.94 21.72 10.94
C GLU A 141 -6.32 23.14 10.92
N ALA A 142 -5.02 23.26 10.62
CA ALA A 142 -4.38 24.55 10.38
C ALA A 142 -5.00 25.27 9.17
N MET A 143 -5.34 24.54 8.10
CA MET A 143 -6.07 25.12 6.96
C MET A 143 -7.49 25.54 7.32
N ARG A 144 -8.15 24.91 8.29
CA ARG A 144 -9.49 25.36 8.75
C ARG A 144 -9.41 26.59 9.64
N GLN A 145 -8.42 26.64 10.54
CA GLN A 145 -8.29 27.73 11.52
C GLN A 145 -7.59 28.97 10.95
N PHE A 146 -6.67 28.79 10.00
CA PHE A 146 -5.88 29.88 9.41
C PHE A 146 -6.10 30.05 7.90
N GLY A 147 -6.95 29.24 7.26
CA GLY A 147 -7.20 29.31 5.81
C GLY A 147 -7.90 30.58 5.35
N GLU A 148 -8.64 31.25 6.24
CA GLU A 148 -9.28 32.53 5.95
C GLU A 148 -8.26 33.69 5.96
N GLU A 149 -7.23 33.62 6.83
CA GLU A 149 -6.11 34.57 6.86
C GLU A 149 -5.07 34.30 5.74
N ALA A 150 -5.00 33.06 5.22
CA ALA A 150 -4.15 32.69 4.09
C ALA A 150 -4.70 33.14 2.72
N GLY A 151 -5.81 33.88 2.66
CA GLY A 151 -6.31 34.51 1.44
C GLY A 151 -7.07 33.59 0.46
N LEU A 152 -7.47 32.38 0.87
CA LEU A 152 -8.21 31.44 0.03
C LEU A 152 -9.74 31.67 0.00
N SER A 153 -10.24 32.57 0.86
CA SER A 153 -11.65 32.99 0.91
C SER A 153 -11.85 34.42 0.38
N GLY A 154 -11.01 34.89 -0.54
CA GLY A 154 -11.34 36.10 -1.31
C GLY A 154 -12.50 35.78 -2.27
N PRO A 155 -13.51 36.66 -2.43
CA PRO A 155 -14.59 36.44 -3.39
C PRO A 155 -13.95 36.18 -4.75
N ARG A 156 -14.33 35.05 -5.38
CA ARG A 156 -13.95 34.70 -6.74
C ARG A 156 -14.19 35.94 -7.61
N ARG A 157 -13.12 36.63 -8.01
CA ARG A 157 -13.22 37.65 -9.06
C ARG A 157 -13.69 36.88 -10.27
N ASP A 158 -14.96 37.05 -10.62
CA ASP A 158 -15.50 36.51 -11.85
C ASP A 158 -14.57 36.93 -12.99
N PRO A 159 -14.20 36.01 -13.90
CA PRO A 159 -13.44 36.38 -15.06
C PRO A 159 -14.18 37.51 -15.79
N PRO A 160 -13.49 38.55 -16.28
CA PRO A 160 -14.14 39.64 -16.99
C PRO A 160 -14.97 39.04 -18.12
N LYS A 161 -16.28 39.31 -18.09
CA LYS A 161 -17.25 38.88 -19.09
C LYS A 161 -16.64 39.15 -20.47
N PRO A 162 -16.41 38.14 -21.32
CA PRO A 162 -15.81 38.37 -22.62
C PRO A 162 -16.72 39.36 -23.37
N ALA A 163 -16.12 40.45 -23.82
CA ALA A 163 -16.79 41.42 -24.66
C ALA A 163 -17.41 40.68 -25.84
N THR A 164 -18.70 40.89 -26.06
CA THR A 164 -19.46 40.39 -27.20
C THR A 164 -18.72 40.76 -28.49
N THR A 165 -18.02 39.79 -29.09
CA THR A 165 -17.47 39.93 -30.43
C THR A 165 -18.64 39.93 -31.42
N PRO A 166 -18.74 40.90 -32.34
CA PRO A 166 -19.83 40.94 -33.30
C PRO A 166 -19.76 39.77 -34.29
N ASP A 167 -20.94 39.45 -34.79
CA ASP A 167 -21.36 38.29 -35.56
C ASP A 167 -20.37 37.88 -36.67
N SER A 168 -19.88 36.64 -36.60
CA SER A 168 -18.96 36.05 -37.60
C SER A 168 -19.65 35.72 -38.93
N GLN A 169 -20.90 36.15 -39.13
CA GLN A 169 -21.67 35.91 -40.36
C GLN A 169 -21.38 36.93 -41.47
N GLU A 170 -20.94 38.16 -41.17
CA GLU A 170 -20.58 39.14 -42.22
C GLU A 170 -19.23 38.83 -42.89
N THR A 171 -18.29 38.20 -42.19
CA THR A 171 -16.94 37.95 -42.72
C THR A 171 -16.88 36.79 -43.72
N VAL A 172 -17.77 35.79 -43.58
CA VAL A 172 -17.82 34.64 -44.50
C VAL A 172 -18.52 35.00 -45.81
N ALA A 173 -19.53 35.89 -45.78
CA ALA A 173 -20.19 36.39 -46.98
C ALA A 173 -19.25 37.28 -47.84
N ALA A 174 -18.38 38.07 -47.20
CA ALA A 174 -17.42 38.92 -47.91
C ALA A 174 -16.26 38.12 -48.55
N MET A 175 -15.79 37.03 -47.92
CA MET A 175 -14.70 36.20 -48.47
C MET A 175 -15.15 35.28 -49.62
N ALA A 176 -16.41 34.84 -49.65
CA ALA A 176 -16.92 33.99 -50.72
C ALA A 176 -17.11 34.73 -52.07
N ALA A 177 -17.30 36.06 -52.03
CA ALA A 177 -17.45 36.88 -53.24
C ALA A 177 -16.11 37.26 -53.90
N ALA A 178 -14.98 37.13 -53.20
CA ALA A 178 -13.66 37.53 -53.70
C ALA A 178 -12.87 36.39 -54.38
N ALA A 179 -13.34 35.13 -54.31
CA ALA A 179 -12.59 33.95 -54.74
C ALA A 179 -12.91 33.45 -56.17
N SER A 180 -13.74 34.15 -56.95
CA SER A 180 -14.17 33.69 -58.30
C SER A 180 -13.58 34.46 -59.48
N VAL A 181 -12.51 35.24 -59.31
CA VAL A 181 -11.91 36.00 -60.42
C VAL A 181 -10.38 35.89 -60.39
N GLY A 182 -9.82 35.10 -61.31
CA GLY A 182 -8.45 35.32 -61.78
C GLY A 182 -7.47 34.15 -61.63
N GLN A 183 -7.54 33.18 -62.55
CA GLN A 183 -6.40 32.35 -62.97
C GLN A 183 -5.89 32.91 -64.30
N PRO A 184 -4.57 33.09 -64.52
CA PRO A 184 -3.80 32.17 -65.38
C PRO A 184 -2.33 31.94 -64.91
N ALA A 185 -1.75 30.74 -65.09
CA ALA A 185 -0.76 30.33 -66.12
C ALA A 185 0.52 31.23 -66.15
N THR A 186 1.78 30.80 -66.05
CA THR A 186 2.58 29.68 -66.64
C THR A 186 3.95 29.63 -65.89
N ALA A 187 4.52 28.46 -65.57
CA ALA A 187 5.62 27.73 -66.26
C ALA A 187 7.10 28.08 -65.88
N THR A 188 7.87 26.98 -65.76
CA THR A 188 9.31 26.73 -66.07
C THR A 188 10.47 26.93 -65.07
N ALA A 189 11.38 25.93 -65.16
CA ALA A 189 12.78 25.77 -64.73
C ALA A 189 13.02 25.22 -63.31
N ASP A 190 13.40 23.94 -63.09
CA ASP A 190 14.57 23.14 -63.53
C ASP A 190 15.79 23.30 -62.60
N ALA A 191 16.16 22.23 -61.89
CA ALA A 191 17.49 22.01 -61.29
C ALA A 191 17.64 20.57 -60.72
N THR A 192 18.37 19.79 -61.50
CA THR A 192 18.92 18.44 -61.37
C THR A 192 19.88 18.21 -60.19
N ALA A 193 19.82 17.04 -59.54
CA ALA A 193 20.96 16.24 -58.98
C ALA A 193 20.39 14.92 -58.40
N MET A 194 20.51 13.73 -59.01
CA MET A 194 21.68 12.89 -59.36
C MET A 194 22.26 12.13 -58.15
N GLY A 195 22.18 10.78 -58.17
CA GLY A 195 23.13 9.90 -57.45
C GLY A 195 22.59 8.58 -56.89
N ASP A 196 22.74 7.51 -57.68
CA ASP A 196 22.50 6.06 -57.45
C ASP A 196 23.35 5.41 -56.33
N ALA A 197 22.79 4.48 -55.52
CA ALA A 197 22.98 2.99 -55.55
C ALA A 197 24.28 2.51 -54.84
N PRO A 198 24.55 1.21 -54.59
CA PRO A 198 23.88 -0.05 -54.96
C PRO A 198 23.14 -0.80 -53.84
#